data_AF-A0A7W1KX92-F1
#
_entry.id   AF-A0A7W1KX92-F1
#
_cell.length_a   1.000
_cell.length_b   1.000
_cell.length_c   1.000
_cell.angle_alpha   90.00
_cell.angle_beta   90.00
_cell.angle_gamma   90.00
#
_symmetry.space_group_name_H-M   'P 1'
#
loop_
_entity.id
_entity.type
_entity.pdbx_description
1 polymer ?
#
loop_
_entity_poly.entity_id
_entity_poly.type
_entity_poly.pdbx_seq_one_letter_code
_entity_poly.pdbx_strand_id
1 'polypeptide(L)' 'MSTEGSYLFTSESVTEGHPDKIADQISDAVLDAVLAQDTTGRVA' A
#
# COMPACT_ATOMS: atom_id res chain seq x y z
N MET A 1 -6.32 25.06 31.08
CA MET A 1 -5.38 24.67 30.01
C MET A 1 -4.92 23.26 30.34
N SER A 2 -5.47 22.26 29.66
CA SER A 2 -5.14 20.86 29.92
C SER A 2 -3.69 20.60 29.54
N THR A 3 -2.92 20.03 30.47
CA THR A 3 -1.56 19.55 30.23
C THR A 3 -1.63 18.28 29.39
N GLU A 4 -1.72 18.44 28.07
CA GLU A 4 -1.52 17.34 27.12
C GLU A 4 -0.02 16.99 27.12
N GLY A 5 0.32 15.80 27.59
CA GLY A 5 1.70 15.32 27.60
C GLY A 5 2.25 15.22 26.17
N SER A 6 3.50 15.66 25.97
CA SER A 6 4.18 15.52 24.68
C SER A 6 4.25 14.04 24.29
N TYR A 7 3.68 13.68 23.14
CA TYR A 7 3.74 12.36 22.54
C TYR A 7 4.69 12.37 21.35
N LEU A 8 5.63 11.42 21.30
CA LEU A 8 6.56 11.25 20.18
C LEU A 8 6.10 10.05 19.33
N PHE A 9 5.91 10.27 18.04
CA PHE A 9 5.55 9.24 17.05
C PHE A 9 6.55 9.28 15.89
N THR A 10 6.97 8.10 15.43
CA THR A 10 7.85 7.95 14.27
C THR A 10 7.23 6.98 13.28
N SER A 11 7.32 7.31 11.99
CA SER A 11 6.91 6.46 10.88
C SER A 11 8.10 6.24 9.95
N GLU A 12 8.06 5.13 9.23
CA GLU A 12 8.96 4.84 8.12
C GLU A 12 8.19 4.69 6.80
N SER A 13 8.93 4.68 5.69
CA SER A 13 8.44 4.40 4.35
C SER A 13 9.61 3.87 3.51
N VAL A 14 9.30 3.16 2.43
CA VAL A 14 10.29 2.61 1.49
C VAL A 14 9.99 3.10 0.08
N THR A 15 11.02 3.20 -0.75
CA THR A 15 10.90 3.65 -2.14
C THR A 15 10.25 2.59 -3.03
N GLU A 16 9.80 3.00 -4.21
CA GLU A 16 9.28 2.09 -5.26
C GLU A 16 10.22 0.93 -5.63
N GLY A 17 11.54 1.13 -5.53
CA GLY A 17 12.53 0.08 -5.80
C GLY A 17 12.76 -0.92 -4.65
N HIS A 18 12.06 -0.77 -3.52
CA HIS A 18 12.14 -1.75 -2.43
C HIS A 18 11.52 -3.08 -2.89
N PRO A 19 12.15 -4.25 -2.64
CA PRO A 19 11.63 -5.54 -3.10
C PRO A 19 10.15 -5.76 -2.77
N ASP A 20 9.72 -5.39 -1.56
CA ASP A 20 8.31 -5.48 -1.16
C ASP A 20 7.40 -4.59 -2.02
N LYS A 21 7.82 -3.34 -2.30
CA LYS A 21 7.04 -2.43 -3.14
C LYS A 21 7.01 -2.87 -4.60
N ILE A 22 8.08 -3.50 -5.09
CA ILE A 22 8.08 -4.12 -6.42
C ILE A 22 7.06 -5.26 -6.47
N ALA A 23 7.00 -6.10 -5.43
CA ALA A 23 6.01 -7.17 -5.35
C ALA A 23 4.56 -6.63 -5.27
N ASP A 24 4.34 -5.58 -4.47
CA ASP A 24 3.05 -4.86 -4.40
C ASP A 24 2.63 -4.37 -5.80
N GLN A 25 3.52 -3.65 -6.50
CA GLN A 25 3.26 -3.10 -7.83
C GLN A 25 2.94 -4.17 -8.88
N ILE A 26 3.66 -5.31 -8.84
CA ILE A 26 3.37 -6.43 -9.74
C ILE A 26 1.99 -7.02 -9.44
N SER A 27 1.65 -7.17 -8.15
CA SER A 27 0.36 -7.73 -7.73
C SER A 27 -0.80 -6.82 -8.14
N ASP A 28 -0.64 -5.50 -7.96
CA ASP A 28 -1.63 -4.50 -8.38
C ASP A 28 -1.80 -4.47 -9.91
N ALA A 29 -0.70 -4.60 -10.66
CA ALA A 29 -0.79 -4.67 -12.13
C ALA A 29 -1.60 -5.88 -12.61
N VAL A 30 -1.53 -7.02 -11.91
CA VAL A 30 -2.38 -8.20 -12.20
C VAL A 30 -3.84 -7.90 -11.86
N LEU A 31 -4.10 -7.30 -10.69
CA LEU A 31 -5.45 -6.89 -10.29
C LEU A 31 -6.06 -5.94 -11.32
N ASP A 32 -5.33 -4.92 -11.75
CA ASP A 32 -5.76 -3.96 -12.75
C ASP A 32 -6.11 -4.64 -14.08
N ALA A 33 -5.28 -5.58 -14.54
CA ALA A 33 -5.52 -6.32 -15.77
C ALA A 33 -6.79 -7.18 -15.71
N VAL A 34 -7.11 -7.76 -14.53
CA VAL A 34 -8.35 -8.51 -14.31
C VAL A 34 -9.54 -7.56 -14.28
N LEU A 35 -9.49 -6.48 -13.50
CA LEU A 35 -10.58 -5.52 -13.37
C LEU A 35 -10.91 -4.78 -14.67
N ALA A 36 -9.91 -4.60 -15.54
CA ALA A 36 -10.11 -4.04 -16.88
C ALA A 36 -10.98 -4.92 -17.78
N GLN A 37 -11.00 -6.24 -17.56
CA GLN A 37 -11.76 -7.22 -18.36
C GLN A 37 -13.04 -7.69 -17.65
N ASP A 38 -12.98 -7.86 -16.33
CA ASP A 38 -14.08 -8.27 -15.46
C ASP A 38 -14.05 -7.44 -14.19
N THR A 39 -14.95 -6.46 -14.10
CA THR A 39 -15.10 -5.59 -12.93
C THR A 39 -15.56 -6.34 -11.67
N THR A 40 -16.00 -7.58 -11.80
CA THR A 40 -16.37 -8.47 -10.69
C THR A 40 -15.35 -9.59 -10.45
N GLY A 41 -14.22 -9.54 -11.15
CA GLY A 41 -13.14 -10.53 -11.08
C GLY A 41 -12.56 -10.65 -9.67
N ARG A 42 -12.24 -11.87 -9.26
CA ARG A 42 -11.67 -12.17 -7.94
C ARG A 42 -10.20 -12.53 -8.07
N VAL A 43 -9.34 -11.77 -7.40
CA VAL A 43 -7.88 -11.94 -7.34
C VAL A 43 -7.45 -11.87 -5.88
N ALA A 44 -6.52 -12.73 -5.45
CA ALA A 44 -5.98 -12.77 -4.09
C ALA A 44 -4.51 -13.19 -4.12
#